data_AF-A0AAV3Z3Y0-F1
#
_entry.id   AF-A0AAV3Z3Y0-F1
#
_cell.length_a   1.000
_cell.length_b   1.000
_cell.length_c   1.000
_cell.angle_alpha   90.00
_cell.angle_beta   90.00
_cell.angle_gamma   90.00
#
_symmetry.space_group_name_H-M   'P 1'
#
loop_
_entity.id
_entity.type
_entity.pdbx_description
1 polymer ?
#
loop_
_entity_poly.entity_id
_entity_poly.type
_entity_poly.pdbx_seq_one_letter_code
_entity_poly.pdbx_strand_id
1 'polypeptide(L)'
;MCTSGSAGTLKLLSFTSEFLFETFQDFISLFDISKYSICLNDKPFGWFGGFPGSVLFQGCTRITIEDTVPRDEAYPQIYTEAMRAEKCTCAHVTPSLLYHLIK
;
A
#
# COMPACT_ATOMS: atom_id res chain seq x y z
N MET A 1 -2.26 -15.12 4.65
CA MET A 1 -2.89 -13.83 5.03
C MET A 1 -4.30 -14.08 5.51
N CYS A 2 -4.74 -13.45 6.59
CA CYS A 2 -6.11 -13.62 7.08
C CYS A 2 -7.04 -12.56 6.46
N THR A 3 -8.27 -12.96 6.15
CA THR A 3 -9.36 -12.05 5.79
C THR A 3 -10.45 -12.07 6.86
N SER A 4 -11.21 -10.99 6.97
CA SER A 4 -12.22 -10.79 8.03
C SER A 4 -13.26 -11.91 8.11
N GLY A 5 -13.56 -12.58 7.00
CA GLY A 5 -14.52 -13.68 6.95
C GLY A 5 -15.96 -13.21 7.18
N SER A 6 -16.89 -13.66 6.33
CA SER A 6 -18.29 -13.22 6.39
C SER A 6 -19.10 -13.75 7.59
N ALA A 7 -18.52 -14.64 8.42
CA ALA A 7 -19.23 -15.36 9.48
C ALA A 7 -18.55 -15.28 10.86
N GLY A 8 -17.77 -14.23 11.11
CA GLY A 8 -17.11 -13.99 12.42
C GLY A 8 -15.83 -14.80 12.66
N THR A 9 -15.56 -15.82 11.84
CA THR A 9 -14.28 -16.54 11.84
C THR A 9 -13.37 -16.04 10.72
N LEU A 10 -12.14 -15.69 11.08
CA LEU A 10 -11.11 -15.32 10.11
C LEU A 10 -10.83 -16.47 9.14
N LYS A 11 -10.66 -16.14 7.86
CA LYS A 11 -10.25 -17.11 6.84
C LYS A 11 -8.79 -16.91 6.50
N LEU A 12 -7.99 -17.96 6.63
CA LEU A 12 -6.60 -17.96 6.18
C LEU A 12 -6.55 -18.23 4.68
N LEU A 13 -5.95 -17.30 3.94
CA LEU A 13 -5.60 -17.44 2.54
C LEU A 13 -4.11 -17.78 2.42
N SER A 14 -3.82 -18.81 1.64
CA SER A 14 -2.46 -19.17 1.24
C SER A 14 -2.25 -18.75 -0.21
N PHE A 15 -1.08 -18.19 -0.49
CA PHE A 15 -0.69 -17.77 -1.82
C PHE A 15 0.59 -18.50 -2.22
N THR A 16 0.68 -18.90 -3.49
CA THR A 16 1.94 -19.37 -4.06
C THR A 16 2.81 -18.17 -4.45
N SER A 17 4.12 -18.37 -4.54
CA SER A 17 5.04 -17.33 -5.01
C SER A 17 4.74 -16.91 -6.45
N GLU A 18 4.34 -17.86 -7.30
CA GLU A 18 3.93 -17.62 -8.70
C GLU A 18 2.72 -16.68 -8.77
N PHE A 19 1.65 -16.97 -8.03
CA PHE A 19 0.47 -16.11 -7.97
C PHE A 19 0.81 -14.70 -7.51
N LEU A 20 1.65 -14.57 -6.47
CA LEU A 20 2.08 -13.25 -5.98
C LEU A 20 2.91 -12.51 -7.03
N PHE A 21 3.82 -13.20 -7.72
CA PHE A 21 4.63 -12.60 -8.76
C PHE A 21 3.76 -12.05 -9.89
N GLU A 22 2.87 -12.87 -10.47
CA GLU A 22 1.98 -12.47 -11.57
C GLU A 22 1.09 -11.30 -11.16
N THR A 23 0.42 -11.39 -10.01
CA THR A 23 -0.48 -10.33 -9.52
C THR A 23 0.25 -9.00 -9.36
N PHE A 24 1.47 -9.02 -8.82
CA PHE A 24 2.22 -7.79 -8.61
C PHE A 24 2.91 -7.28 -9.89
N GLN A 25 3.27 -8.15 -10.84
CA GLN A 25 3.73 -7.71 -12.16
C GLN A 25 2.63 -6.94 -12.90
N ASP A 26 1.39 -7.43 -12.87
CA ASP A 26 0.24 -6.72 -13.45
C ASP A 26 0.04 -5.35 -12.77
N PHE A 27 0.13 -5.30 -11.44
CA PHE A 27 0.05 -4.06 -10.68
C PHE A 27 1.18 -3.08 -11.04
N ILE A 28 2.43 -3.56 -11.08
CA ILE A 28 3.60 -2.75 -11.45
C ILE A 28 3.41 -2.14 -12.84
N SER A 29 2.96 -2.94 -13.80
CA SER A 29 2.70 -2.52 -15.17
C SER A 29 1.57 -1.49 -15.26
N LEU A 30 0.44 -1.75 -14.60
CA LEU A 30 -0.73 -0.89 -14.61
C LEU A 30 -0.44 0.53 -14.08
N PHE A 31 0.44 0.63 -13.09
CA PHE A 31 0.80 1.90 -12.44
C PHE A 31 2.15 2.47 -12.90
N ASP A 32 2.75 1.89 -13.95
CA ASP A 32 4.06 2.29 -14.50
C ASP A 32 5.13 2.44 -13.40
N ILE A 33 5.16 1.47 -12.47
CA ILE A 33 6.10 1.48 -11.36
C ILE A 33 7.47 1.05 -11.89
N SER A 34 8.46 1.91 -11.73
CA SER A 34 9.85 1.63 -12.07
C SER A 34 10.69 1.45 -10.81
N LYS A 35 11.94 1.00 -10.99
CA LYS A 35 12.93 0.96 -9.89
C LYS A 35 13.26 2.33 -9.29
N TYR A 36 12.97 3.42 -10.02
CA TYR A 36 13.17 4.80 -9.54
C TYR A 36 11.94 5.37 -8.86
N SER A 37 10.81 4.65 -8.88
CA SER A 37 9.58 5.11 -8.26
C SER A 37 9.72 5.11 -6.74
N ILE A 38 9.19 6.16 -6.12
CA ILE A 38 9.03 6.30 -4.68
C ILE A 38 7.52 6.26 -4.41
N CYS A 39 7.01 5.10 -3.99
CA CYS A 39 5.57 4.91 -3.81
C CYS A 39 5.20 4.95 -2.33
N LEU A 40 4.33 5.89 -1.95
CA LEU A 40 3.67 5.83 -0.65
C LEU A 40 2.58 4.75 -0.66
N ASN A 41 2.48 3.97 0.41
CA ASN A 41 1.42 2.97 0.61
C ASN A 41 0.85 3.08 2.03
N ASP A 42 -0.44 3.37 2.15
CA ASP A 42 -1.13 3.56 3.43
C ASP A 42 -1.70 2.26 4.03
N LYS A 43 -1.54 1.14 3.34
CA LYS A 43 -2.12 -0.14 3.75
C LYS A 43 -1.19 -0.86 4.73
N PRO A 44 -1.73 -1.36 5.86
CA PRO A 44 -1.00 -2.19 6.80
C PRO A 44 -0.36 -3.40 6.12
N PHE A 45 0.81 -3.83 6.61
CA PHE A 45 1.51 -4.99 6.04
C PHE A 45 0.67 -6.28 6.06
N GLY A 46 -0.22 -6.42 7.04
CA GLY A 46 -1.13 -7.56 7.14
C GLY A 46 -2.22 -7.63 6.05
N TRP A 47 -2.39 -6.56 5.27
CA TRP A 47 -3.37 -6.50 4.17
C TRP A 47 -2.71 -6.86 2.83
N PHE A 48 -3.48 -7.40 1.90
CA PHE A 48 -2.95 -7.84 0.60
C PHE A 48 -2.29 -6.69 -0.16
N GLY A 49 -2.97 -5.54 -0.23
CA GLY A 49 -2.42 -4.34 -0.85
C GLY A 49 -1.27 -3.68 -0.07
N GLY A 50 -0.99 -4.13 1.16
CA GLY A 50 0.15 -3.70 1.97
C GLY A 50 1.37 -4.63 1.86
N PHE A 51 1.25 -5.76 1.16
CA PHE A 51 2.39 -6.62 0.86
C PHE A 51 3.37 -5.87 -0.09
N PRO A 52 4.69 -5.87 0.17
CA PRO A 52 5.67 -5.06 -0.55
C PRO A 52 6.08 -5.66 -1.91
N GLY A 53 5.13 -6.18 -2.70
CA GLY A 53 5.44 -6.87 -3.95
C GLY A 53 6.16 -5.97 -4.97
N SER A 54 5.79 -4.69 -5.08
CA SER A 54 6.50 -3.73 -5.94
C SER A 54 7.97 -3.53 -5.52
N VAL A 55 8.25 -3.50 -4.22
CA VAL A 55 9.64 -3.39 -3.73
C VAL A 55 10.41 -4.66 -4.06
N LEU A 56 9.83 -5.83 -3.77
CA LEU A 56 10.50 -7.12 -3.94
C LEU A 56 10.76 -7.47 -5.41
N PHE A 57 9.81 -7.15 -6.30
CA PHE A 57 9.88 -7.57 -7.71
C PHE A 57 10.38 -6.49 -8.66
N GLN A 58 10.17 -5.20 -8.36
CA GLN A 58 10.60 -4.08 -9.21
C GLN A 58 11.80 -3.30 -8.62
N GLY A 59 12.07 -3.45 -7.32
CA GLY A 59 13.15 -2.72 -6.64
C GLY A 59 12.85 -1.25 -6.40
N CYS A 60 11.57 -0.84 -6.38
CA CYS A 60 11.18 0.53 -6.09
C CYS A 60 11.32 0.87 -4.60
N THR A 61 11.28 2.16 -4.26
CA THR A 61 11.22 2.60 -2.87
C THR A 61 9.77 2.63 -2.40
N ARG A 62 9.51 2.13 -1.18
CA ARG A 62 8.19 2.20 -0.54
C ARG A 62 8.26 3.10 0.69
N ILE A 63 7.38 4.08 0.75
CA ILE A 63 7.14 4.90 1.94
C ILE A 63 5.91 4.34 2.67
N THR A 64 6.04 4.12 3.96
CA THR A 64 4.95 3.71 4.84
C THR A 64 4.89 4.63 6.04
N ILE A 65 3.68 4.90 6.50
CA ILE A 65 3.45 5.53 7.79
C ILE A 65 3.09 4.42 8.78
N GLU A 66 3.64 4.51 9.98
CA GLU A 66 3.47 3.48 11.00
C GLU A 66 1.99 3.35 11.40
N ASP A 67 1.50 2.12 11.52
CA ASP A 67 0.10 1.85 11.85
C ASP A 67 -0.30 2.35 13.25
N THR A 68 0.67 2.72 14.08
CA THR A 68 0.48 3.33 15.41
C THR A 68 0.10 4.81 15.35
N VAL A 69 0.26 5.46 14.20
CA VAL A 69 -0.13 6.87 14.00
C VAL A 69 -1.66 6.99 14.07
N PRO A 70 -2.21 7.83 14.96
CA PRO A 70 -3.65 8.02 15.09
C PRO A 70 -4.29 8.45 13.77
N ARG A 71 -5.43 7.83 13.43
CA ARG A 71 -6.24 8.20 12.27
C ARG A 71 -7.25 9.28 12.62
N ASP A 72 -6.76 10.42 13.08
CA ASP A 72 -7.55 11.59 13.48
C ASP A 72 -7.59 12.67 12.37
N GLU A 73 -8.01 13.89 12.71
CA GLU A 73 -8.08 15.00 11.75
C GLU A 73 -6.72 15.43 11.18
N ALA A 74 -5.60 15.12 11.85
CA ALA A 74 -4.25 15.40 11.38
C ALA A 74 -3.69 14.29 10.47
N TYR A 75 -4.38 13.16 10.39
CA TYR A 75 -3.95 11.99 9.63
C TYR A 75 -3.69 12.31 8.14
N PRO A 76 -4.57 12.99 7.38
CA PRO A 76 -4.30 13.31 5.97
C PRO A 76 -3.08 14.21 5.74
N GLN A 77 -2.81 15.12 6.68
CA GLN A 77 -1.71 16.08 6.61
C GLN A 77 -0.37 15.35 6.71
N ILE A 78 -0.26 14.35 7.60
CA ILE A 78 0.96 13.52 7.73
C ILE A 78 1.29 12.82 6.40
N TYR A 79 0.28 12.28 5.70
CA TYR A 79 0.49 11.66 4.39
C TYR A 79 0.94 12.67 3.35
N THR A 80 0.36 13.87 3.37
CA THR A 80 0.72 14.96 2.45
C THR A 80 2.17 15.43 2.68
N GLU A 81 2.55 15.59 3.95
CA GLU A 81 3.90 15.96 4.35
C GLU A 81 4.91 14.88 3.98
N ALA A 82 4.60 13.61 4.26
CA ALA A 82 5.46 12.48 3.87
C ALA A 82 5.64 12.40 2.35
N MET A 83 4.57 12.57 1.56
CA MET A 83 4.68 12.59 0.09
C MET A 83 5.59 13.70 -0.42
N ARG A 84 5.54 14.89 0.21
CA ARG A 84 6.39 16.03 -0.15
C ARG A 84 7.84 15.83 0.29
N ALA A 85 8.06 15.40 1.53
CA ALA A 85 9.38 15.19 2.11
C ALA A 85 10.17 14.12 1.33
N GLU A 86 9.51 13.01 1.02
CA GLU A 86 10.12 11.86 0.32
C GLU A 86 10.05 11.98 -1.21
N LYS A 87 9.44 13.06 -1.73
CA LYS A 87 9.24 13.28 -3.18
C LYS A 87 8.59 12.08 -3.87
N CYS A 88 7.51 11.58 -3.28
CA CYS A 88 6.78 10.43 -3.81
C CYS A 88 6.36 10.67 -5.27
N THR A 89 6.60 9.69 -6.12
CA THR A 89 6.21 9.70 -7.54
C THR A 89 4.86 9.01 -7.77
N CYS A 90 4.41 8.22 -6.79
CA CYS A 90 3.18 7.42 -6.82
C CYS A 90 2.63 7.31 -5.39
N ALA A 91 1.31 7.14 -5.28
CA ALA A 91 0.65 6.87 -4.00
C ALA A 91 -0.43 5.80 -4.17
N HIS A 92 -0.30 4.71 -3.43
CA HIS A 92 -1.29 3.66 -3.35
C HIS A 92 -2.04 3.78 -2.02
N VAL A 93 -3.06 4.62 -2.01
CA VAL A 93 -3.85 4.93 -0.81
C VAL A 93 -5.19 4.20 -0.78
N THR A 94 -5.83 4.12 0.39
CA THR A 94 -7.22 3.69 0.53
C THR A 94 -8.16 4.78 -0.01
N PRO A 95 -9.35 4.42 -0.51
CA PRO A 95 -10.34 5.41 -0.96
C PRO A 95 -10.74 6.41 0.12
N SER A 96 -10.77 5.99 1.39
CA SER A 96 -11.05 6.88 2.52
C SER A 96 -9.98 7.95 2.69
N LEU A 97 -8.69 7.57 2.66
CA LEU A 97 -7.61 8.55 2.72
C LEU A 97 -7.62 9.45 1.49
N LEU A 98 -7.83 8.90 0.29
CA LEU A 98 -7.93 9.69 -0.94
C LEU A 98 -9.02 10.76 -0.83
N TYR A 99 -10.21 10.41 -0.32
CA TYR A 99 -11.30 11.36 -0.10
C TYR A 99 -10.88 12.54 0.80
N HIS A 100 -10.11 12.27 1.85
CA HIS A 100 -9.60 13.32 2.75
C HIS A 100 -8.47 14.15 2.16
N LEU A 101 -7.69 13.61 1.21
CA LEU A 101 -6.58 14.33 0.56
C LEU A 101 -7.04 15.30 -0.52
N ILE A 102 -8.20 15.07 -1.14
CA ILE A 102 -8.72 15.86 -2.27
C ILE A 102 -9.76 16.92 -1.86
N LYS A 103 -10.13 16.95 -0.58
CA LYS A 103 -11.13 17.87 -0.03
C LYS A 103 -10.45 19.01 0.71
#